data_AF-A0A2H4QZ60-F1
#
_entry.id   AF-A0A2H4QZ60-F1
#
_cell.length_a   1.000
_cell.length_b   1.000
_cell.length_c   1.000
_cell.angle_alpha   90.00
_cell.angle_beta   90.00
_cell.angle_gamma   90.00
#
_symmetry.space_group_name_H-M   'P 1'
#
loop_
_entity.id
_entity.type
_entity.pdbx_description
1 polymer ?
#
loop_
_entity_poly.entity_id
_entity_poly.type
_entity_poly.pdbx_seq_one_letter_code
_entity_poly.pdbx_strand_id
1 'polypeptide(L)'
;AGFNHVAYKVEKDSDLDNLQKKIENYGIATTILEEGSLPSTGRLLQFNLPSGHEMRLYAMKEYVGTEVGTNNPDPWPDNIKGAGAHWLDHCLLMCEMNPETGVNKVAENTKFVIEVLDFFLTEQIMVGPAGDMQAATWLARTTTPHDLAFVAGPRMGLHHIAFFLDSWNDILKAADVMGKTKTKIDVAPTRHGVTRGETIYFFDPSGNRNETFAGLGYLAQRDRPVTTWDESHMGSGIFYHTGEMVAS
;
A
#
# COMPACT_ATOMS: atom_id res chain seq x y z
N ALA A 1 3.38 8.21 16.24
CA ALA A 1 3.00 7.64 14.93
C ALA A 1 2.77 8.75 13.92
N GLY A 2 3.08 8.53 12.65
CA GLY A 2 2.91 9.54 11.61
C GLY A 2 3.47 9.08 10.27
N PHE A 3 3.37 9.97 9.28
CA PHE A 3 3.75 9.72 7.90
C PHE A 3 4.39 10.98 7.33
N ASN A 4 5.63 10.84 6.86
CA ASN A 4 6.34 11.96 6.21
C ASN A 4 6.05 11.95 4.71
N HIS A 5 6.37 10.86 4.02
CA HIS A 5 6.09 10.65 2.60
C HIS A 5 6.10 9.15 2.25
N VAL A 6 5.56 8.82 1.06
CA VAL A 6 5.76 7.52 0.40
C VAL A 6 6.55 7.74 -0.89
N ALA A 7 7.40 6.78 -1.28
CA ALA A 7 8.19 6.88 -2.49
C ALA A 7 8.03 5.66 -3.40
N TYR A 8 7.77 5.87 -4.69
CA TYR A 8 7.70 4.82 -5.71
C TYR A 8 8.88 4.93 -6.68
N LYS A 9 9.45 3.79 -7.06
CA LYS A 9 10.52 3.74 -8.05
C LYS A 9 9.93 3.73 -9.45
N VAL A 10 10.42 4.58 -10.35
CA VAL A 10 10.11 4.57 -11.79
C VAL A 10 11.16 3.79 -12.58
N GLU A 11 10.85 3.42 -13.82
CA GLU A 11 11.74 2.57 -14.63
C GLU A 11 13.03 3.30 -15.03
N LYS A 12 12.92 4.57 -15.46
CA LYS A 12 14.03 5.37 -15.99
C LYS A 12 14.00 6.79 -15.43
N ASP A 13 15.16 7.43 -15.38
CA ASP A 13 15.25 8.83 -14.90
C ASP A 13 14.41 9.81 -15.74
N SER A 14 14.33 9.59 -17.06
CA SER A 14 13.47 10.38 -17.96
C SER A 14 11.97 10.28 -17.65
N ASP A 15 11.54 9.24 -16.92
CA ASP A 15 10.14 9.12 -16.52
C ASP A 15 9.77 10.19 -15.49
N LEU A 16 10.73 10.66 -14.69
CA LEU A 16 10.50 11.76 -13.74
C LEU A 16 10.11 13.04 -14.48
N ASP A 17 10.81 13.39 -15.57
CA ASP A 17 10.48 14.58 -16.36
C ASP A 17 9.13 14.45 -17.09
N ASN A 18 8.81 13.24 -17.56
CA ASN A 18 7.53 12.96 -18.22
C ASN A 18 6.35 13.01 -17.24
N LEU A 19 6.50 12.40 -16.06
CA LEU A 19 5.48 12.38 -15.03
C LEU A 19 5.32 13.76 -14.39
N GLN A 20 6.40 14.53 -14.20
CA GLN A 20 6.33 15.91 -13.75
C GLN A 20 5.35 16.73 -14.61
N LYS A 21 5.53 16.70 -15.94
CA LYS A 21 4.63 17.40 -16.87
C LYS A 21 3.18 16.92 -16.74
N LYS A 22 2.95 15.62 -16.62
CA LYS A 22 1.58 15.07 -16.46
C LYS A 22 0.95 15.51 -15.14
N ILE A 23 1.70 15.51 -14.04
CA ILE A 23 1.24 15.92 -12.71
C ILE A 23 0.90 17.41 -12.70
N GLU A 24 1.77 18.25 -13.27
CA GLU A 24 1.54 19.70 -13.38
C GLU A 24 0.36 20.03 -14.29
N ASN A 25 0.21 19.31 -15.42
CA ASN A 25 -0.95 19.46 -16.30
C ASN A 25 -2.26 19.02 -15.64
N TYR A 26 -2.22 18.08 -14.68
CA TYR A 26 -3.36 17.71 -13.85
C TYR A 26 -3.72 18.81 -12.83
N GLY A 27 -2.80 19.74 -12.56
CA GLY A 27 -2.98 20.87 -11.65
C GLY A 27 -2.30 20.71 -10.28
N ILE A 28 -1.40 19.74 -10.13
CA ILE A 28 -0.63 19.54 -8.89
C ILE A 28 0.77 20.10 -9.07
N ALA A 29 1.19 20.99 -8.18
CA ALA A 29 2.54 21.53 -8.17
C ALA A 29 3.56 20.44 -7.80
N THR A 30 4.74 20.51 -8.41
CA THR A 30 5.83 19.57 -8.15
C THR A 30 7.12 20.28 -7.75
N THR A 31 8.06 19.54 -7.19
CA THR A 31 9.42 20.01 -6.90
C THR A 31 10.40 18.88 -7.20
N ILE A 32 11.52 19.19 -7.84
CA ILE A 32 12.64 18.27 -7.95
C ILE A 32 13.55 18.48 -6.74
N LEU A 33 13.74 17.42 -5.96
CA LEU A 33 14.80 17.36 -4.97
C LEU A 33 16.05 16.81 -5.64
N GLU A 34 17.17 17.48 -5.42
CA GLU A 34 18.46 17.12 -5.99
C GLU A 34 18.96 15.76 -5.47
N GLU A 35 19.84 15.11 -6.24
CA GLU A 35 20.52 13.89 -5.81
C GLU A 35 21.22 14.08 -4.46
N GLY A 36 21.14 13.06 -3.60
CA GLY A 36 21.68 13.14 -2.24
C GLY A 36 20.78 13.86 -1.23
N SER A 37 19.63 14.41 -1.64
CA SER A 37 18.60 14.90 -0.69
C SER A 37 18.12 13.80 0.27
N LEU A 38 18.18 12.54 -0.18
CA LEU A 38 18.21 11.35 0.67
C LEU A 38 19.53 10.60 0.39
N PRO A 39 20.21 10.05 1.41
CA PRO A 39 21.41 9.25 1.20
C PRO A 39 21.18 8.13 0.17
N SER A 40 22.20 7.85 -0.65
CA SER A 40 22.21 6.76 -1.62
C SER A 40 21.02 6.78 -2.61
N THR A 41 20.42 7.95 -2.85
CA THR A 41 19.24 8.13 -3.69
C THR A 41 19.49 9.25 -4.70
N GLY A 42 19.11 9.02 -5.96
CA GLY A 42 19.14 10.02 -7.02
C GLY A 42 18.13 11.15 -6.80
N ARG A 43 17.92 11.99 -7.82
CA ARG A 43 16.88 13.03 -7.76
C ARG A 43 15.49 12.44 -7.50
N LEU A 44 14.65 13.20 -6.80
CA LEU A 44 13.28 12.82 -6.47
C LEU A 44 12.31 13.86 -7.00
N LEU A 45 11.26 13.41 -7.71
CA LEU A 45 10.11 14.25 -8.01
C LEU A 45 9.13 14.20 -6.83
N GLN A 46 8.99 15.30 -6.11
CA GLN A 46 8.10 15.47 -4.95
C GLN A 46 6.81 16.20 -5.35
N PHE A 47 5.67 15.73 -4.83
CA PHE A 47 4.36 16.36 -4.95
C PHE A 47 3.41 15.85 -3.86
N ASN A 48 2.27 16.53 -3.69
CA ASN A 48 1.21 16.06 -2.79
C ASN A 48 0.09 15.40 -3.60
N LEU A 49 -0.40 14.26 -3.12
CA LEU A 49 -1.65 13.67 -3.59
C LEU A 49 -2.84 14.61 -3.30
N PRO A 50 -3.99 14.45 -3.99
CA PRO A 50 -5.21 15.23 -3.68
C PRO A 50 -5.64 15.22 -2.20
N SER A 51 -5.37 14.11 -1.52
CA SER A 51 -5.54 13.91 -0.07
C SER A 51 -4.54 14.65 0.84
N GLY A 52 -3.53 15.31 0.28
CA GLY A 52 -2.48 16.04 0.98
C GLY A 52 -1.22 15.24 1.33
N HIS A 53 -1.21 13.91 1.15
CA HIS A 53 -0.03 13.08 1.43
C HIS A 53 1.11 13.41 0.47
N GLU A 54 2.33 13.58 1.00
CA GLU A 54 3.51 13.73 0.14
C GLU A 54 3.88 12.38 -0.50
N MET A 55 3.99 12.39 -1.83
CA MET A 55 4.49 11.31 -2.64
C MET A 55 5.77 11.75 -3.36
N ARG A 56 6.73 10.83 -3.45
CA ARG A 56 7.98 11.04 -4.19
C ARG A 56 8.17 9.96 -5.26
N LEU A 57 8.70 10.33 -6.41
CA LEU A 57 9.14 9.38 -7.44
C LEU A 57 10.65 9.46 -7.61
N TYR A 58 11.32 8.32 -7.74
CA TYR A 58 12.76 8.24 -7.98
C TYR A 58 13.09 7.15 -9.00
N ALA A 59 14.13 7.34 -9.81
CA ALA A 59 14.61 6.30 -10.72
C ALA A 59 15.84 5.56 -10.16
N MET A 60 16.70 6.28 -9.45
CA MET A 60 18.00 5.79 -9.01
C MET A 60 18.07 5.69 -7.49
N LYS A 61 18.55 4.54 -7.01
CA LYS A 61 18.93 4.26 -5.63
C LYS A 61 20.07 3.25 -5.65
N GLU A 62 21.01 3.36 -4.73
CA GLU A 62 22.15 2.46 -4.63
C GLU A 62 21.68 1.00 -4.62
N TYR A 63 22.30 0.19 -5.47
CA TYR A 63 22.03 -1.24 -5.56
C TYR A 63 22.90 -1.98 -4.54
N VAL A 64 22.27 -2.73 -3.65
CA VAL A 64 22.94 -3.51 -2.60
C VAL A 64 22.79 -5.02 -2.78
N GLY A 65 21.97 -5.47 -3.74
CA GLY A 65 21.62 -6.88 -3.93
C GLY A 65 20.62 -7.43 -2.92
N THR A 66 20.26 -8.71 -3.09
CA THR A 66 19.49 -9.48 -2.11
C THR A 66 20.45 -10.35 -1.28
N GLU A 67 20.01 -10.80 -0.10
CA GLU A 67 20.86 -11.66 0.77
C GLU A 67 21.21 -13.03 0.15
N VAL A 68 20.47 -13.46 -0.87
CA VAL A 68 20.71 -14.72 -1.60
C VAL A 68 21.56 -14.55 -2.86
N GLY A 69 21.89 -13.31 -3.24
CA GLY A 69 22.66 -13.01 -4.44
C GLY A 69 21.94 -13.31 -5.76
N THR A 70 22.69 -13.35 -6.87
CA THR A 70 22.15 -13.47 -8.24
C THR A 70 22.79 -14.59 -9.08
N ASN A 71 23.82 -15.28 -8.55
CA ASN A 71 24.51 -16.37 -9.24
C ASN A 71 24.24 -17.69 -8.51
N ASN A 72 23.32 -18.49 -9.04
CA ASN A 72 22.82 -19.72 -8.42
C ASN A 72 22.30 -19.51 -6.98
N PRO A 73 21.32 -18.60 -6.77
CA PRO A 73 20.85 -18.27 -5.43
C PRO A 73 20.04 -19.41 -4.81
N ASP A 74 20.13 -19.52 -3.48
CA ASP A 74 19.18 -20.30 -2.68
C ASP A 74 17.79 -19.62 -2.64
N PRO A 75 16.72 -20.37 -2.34
CA PRO A 75 15.37 -19.79 -2.28
C PRO A 75 15.19 -18.81 -1.11
N TRP A 76 16.01 -18.90 -0.06
CA TRP A 76 16.04 -18.01 1.09
C TRP A 76 17.40 -18.06 1.80
N PRO A 77 17.80 -17.01 2.55
CA PRO A 77 19.08 -17.01 3.24
C PRO A 77 19.04 -17.77 4.58
N ASP A 78 20.17 -18.35 5.01
CA ASP A 78 20.25 -19.15 6.25
C ASP A 78 20.03 -18.34 7.54
N ASN A 79 20.31 -17.03 7.50
CA ASN A 79 20.32 -16.13 8.65
C ASN A 79 19.01 -15.34 8.83
N ILE A 80 17.87 -15.83 8.29
CA ILE A 80 16.55 -15.19 8.46
C ILE A 80 16.26 -14.93 9.95
N LYS A 81 15.82 -13.70 10.26
CA LYS A 81 15.41 -13.28 11.60
C LYS A 81 13.94 -12.89 11.64
N GLY A 82 13.31 -13.15 12.79
CA GLY A 82 11.93 -12.75 13.05
C GLY A 82 10.95 -13.37 12.05
N ALA A 83 10.04 -12.54 11.54
CA ALA A 83 9.07 -12.96 10.53
C ALA A 83 9.72 -13.29 9.17
N GLY A 84 10.91 -12.72 8.87
CA GLY A 84 11.59 -12.95 7.59
C GLY A 84 10.88 -12.31 6.40
N ALA A 85 10.39 -11.08 6.55
CA ALA A 85 9.76 -10.33 5.46
C ALA A 85 10.65 -10.23 4.21
N HIS A 86 10.07 -10.44 3.03
CA HIS A 86 10.82 -10.41 1.76
C HIS A 86 11.09 -8.98 1.28
N TRP A 87 10.04 -8.14 1.26
CA TRP A 87 10.12 -6.74 0.84
C TRP A 87 8.98 -5.91 1.44
N LEU A 88 9.09 -4.59 1.38
CA LEU A 88 7.97 -3.67 1.56
C LEU A 88 7.02 -3.83 0.37
N ASP A 89 5.81 -4.30 0.62
CA ASP A 89 4.86 -4.70 -0.42
C ASP A 89 4.00 -3.53 -0.87
N HIS A 90 3.29 -2.90 0.08
CA HIS A 90 2.39 -1.81 -0.22
C HIS A 90 2.22 -0.87 0.99
N CYS A 91 1.48 0.22 0.77
CA CYS A 91 0.95 1.04 1.86
C CYS A 91 -0.53 1.35 1.65
N LEU A 92 -1.25 1.48 2.77
CA LEU A 92 -2.62 1.96 2.81
C LEU A 92 -2.64 3.35 3.44
N LEU A 93 -3.10 4.34 2.68
CA LEU A 93 -3.22 5.72 3.14
C LEU A 93 -4.67 6.04 3.52
N MET A 94 -4.85 6.55 4.72
CA MET A 94 -6.13 7.06 5.20
C MET A 94 -6.38 8.43 4.60
N CYS A 95 -7.49 8.61 3.91
CA CYS A 95 -7.82 9.80 3.15
C CYS A 95 -9.12 10.42 3.68
N GLU A 96 -9.18 11.74 3.78
CA GLU A 96 -10.38 12.43 4.25
C GLU A 96 -11.59 12.09 3.37
N MET A 97 -12.68 11.68 4.02
CA MET A 97 -13.98 11.55 3.38
C MET A 97 -15.04 12.19 4.28
N ASN A 98 -15.77 13.14 3.72
CA ASN A 98 -16.90 13.78 4.35
C ASN A 98 -18.02 13.93 3.31
N PRO A 99 -18.95 12.96 3.25
CA PRO A 99 -20.05 12.98 2.28
C PRO A 99 -20.97 14.20 2.42
N GLU A 100 -21.13 14.76 3.62
CA GLU A 100 -21.99 15.93 3.86
C GLU A 100 -21.46 17.19 3.17
N THR A 101 -20.13 17.31 3.06
CA THR A 101 -19.46 18.42 2.37
C THR A 101 -19.03 18.07 0.94
N GLY A 102 -19.35 16.86 0.47
CA GLY A 102 -18.96 16.36 -0.85
C GLY A 102 -17.48 16.00 -0.99
N VAL A 103 -16.73 15.92 0.11
CA VAL A 103 -15.30 15.57 0.08
C VAL A 103 -15.14 14.06 0.02
N ASN A 104 -14.43 13.57 -1.00
CA ASN A 104 -13.99 12.18 -1.08
C ASN A 104 -12.57 12.10 -1.65
N LYS A 105 -11.57 12.21 -0.75
CA LYS A 105 -10.15 12.14 -1.14
C LYS A 105 -9.70 10.76 -1.57
N VAL A 106 -10.44 9.69 -1.24
CA VAL A 106 -10.20 8.34 -1.80
C VAL A 106 -10.46 8.38 -3.30
N ALA A 107 -11.63 8.84 -3.73
CA ALA A 107 -11.99 8.93 -5.15
C ALA A 107 -11.06 9.89 -5.92
N GLU A 108 -10.74 11.06 -5.35
CA GLU A 108 -9.83 12.03 -5.97
C GLU A 108 -8.42 11.46 -6.16
N ASN A 109 -7.85 10.81 -5.14
CA ASN A 109 -6.55 10.14 -5.24
C ASN A 109 -6.58 9.03 -6.29
N THR A 110 -7.60 8.16 -6.24
CA THR A 110 -7.78 7.03 -7.18
C THR A 110 -7.77 7.52 -8.62
N LYS A 111 -8.57 8.55 -8.92
CA LYS A 111 -8.60 9.17 -10.25
C LYS A 111 -7.22 9.67 -10.65
N PHE A 112 -6.56 10.43 -9.77
CA PHE A 112 -5.24 10.99 -10.05
C PHE A 112 -4.21 9.91 -10.38
N VAL A 113 -4.07 8.88 -9.54
CA VAL A 113 -3.03 7.85 -9.76
C VAL A 113 -3.30 6.99 -11.00
N ILE A 114 -4.57 6.82 -11.38
CA ILE A 114 -4.94 6.13 -12.63
C ILE A 114 -4.61 7.01 -13.84
N GLU A 115 -5.09 8.26 -13.88
CA GLU A 115 -4.96 9.13 -15.05
C GLU A 115 -3.52 9.62 -15.26
N VAL A 116 -2.78 9.87 -14.18
CA VAL A 116 -1.47 10.53 -14.22
C VAL A 116 -0.32 9.54 -14.07
N LEU A 117 -0.42 8.63 -13.09
CA LEU A 117 0.63 7.67 -12.75
C LEU A 117 0.41 6.29 -13.40
N ASP A 118 -0.68 6.12 -14.14
CA ASP A 118 -1.03 4.89 -14.88
C ASP A 118 -1.17 3.65 -13.98
N PHE A 119 -1.58 3.84 -12.73
CA PHE A 119 -2.08 2.72 -11.92
C PHE A 119 -3.38 2.19 -12.53
N PHE A 120 -3.72 0.93 -12.24
CA PHE A 120 -5.04 0.38 -12.55
C PHE A 120 -5.72 -0.12 -11.28
N LEU A 121 -7.03 0.09 -11.20
CA LEU A 121 -7.85 -0.32 -10.07
C LEU A 121 -8.09 -1.84 -10.12
N THR A 122 -7.82 -2.53 -9.03
CA THR A 122 -8.03 -3.98 -8.92
C THR A 122 -9.29 -4.30 -8.13
N GLU A 123 -9.46 -3.63 -6.98
CA GLU A 123 -10.62 -3.75 -6.11
C GLU A 123 -11.04 -2.42 -5.49
N GLN A 124 -12.30 -2.36 -5.08
CA GLN A 124 -12.87 -1.20 -4.40
C GLN A 124 -13.96 -1.62 -3.39
N ILE A 125 -14.13 -0.79 -2.37
CA ILE A 125 -15.31 -0.81 -1.49
C ILE A 125 -16.18 0.39 -1.84
N MET A 126 -17.45 0.10 -2.15
CA MET A 126 -18.46 1.08 -2.50
C MET A 126 -19.51 1.17 -1.38
N VAL A 127 -19.78 2.38 -0.90
CA VAL A 127 -20.73 2.65 0.20
C VAL A 127 -21.74 3.74 -0.18
N GLY A 128 -22.64 4.03 0.75
CA GLY A 128 -23.62 5.09 0.62
C GLY A 128 -24.93 4.58 0.01
N PRO A 129 -26.00 5.40 0.05
CA PRO A 129 -27.36 4.94 -0.26
C PRO A 129 -27.53 4.35 -1.67
N ALA A 130 -26.72 4.79 -2.63
CA ALA A 130 -26.73 4.30 -4.00
C ALA A 130 -25.53 3.37 -4.33
N GLY A 131 -24.65 3.07 -3.37
CA GLY A 131 -23.43 2.31 -3.60
C GLY A 131 -22.46 3.00 -4.56
N ASP A 132 -22.42 4.33 -4.55
CA ASP A 132 -21.69 5.18 -5.49
C ASP A 132 -20.53 5.95 -4.84
N MET A 133 -20.31 5.78 -3.54
CA MET A 133 -19.21 6.42 -2.82
C MET A 133 -18.05 5.44 -2.65
N GLN A 134 -16.90 5.70 -3.29
CA GLN A 134 -15.68 4.93 -3.06
C GLN A 134 -15.14 5.19 -1.65
N ALA A 135 -15.23 4.20 -0.76
CA ALA A 135 -14.70 4.27 0.59
C ALA A 135 -13.31 3.65 0.71
N ALA A 136 -12.96 2.70 -0.15
CA ALA A 136 -11.61 2.17 -0.24
C ALA A 136 -11.30 1.67 -1.65
N THR A 137 -10.02 1.70 -2.03
CA THR A 137 -9.55 1.34 -3.37
C THR A 137 -8.16 0.73 -3.31
N TRP A 138 -7.95 -0.32 -4.08
CA TRP A 138 -6.69 -1.05 -4.23
C TRP A 138 -6.20 -0.90 -5.66
N LEU A 139 -4.97 -0.44 -5.83
CA LEU A 139 -4.41 -0.08 -7.13
C LEU A 139 -3.04 -0.70 -7.34
N ALA A 140 -2.77 -1.11 -8.58
CA ALA A 140 -1.53 -1.75 -8.96
C ALA A 140 -0.85 -1.06 -10.16
N ARG A 141 0.48 -1.15 -10.17
CA ARG A 141 1.38 -1.03 -11.31
C ARG A 141 2.00 -2.38 -11.65
N THR A 142 2.25 -3.20 -10.63
CA THR A 142 2.67 -4.60 -10.78
C THR A 142 1.46 -5.50 -11.11
N THR A 143 1.66 -6.81 -11.10
CA THR A 143 0.59 -7.80 -11.25
C THR A 143 0.21 -8.47 -9.92
N THR A 144 0.60 -7.89 -8.78
CA THR A 144 0.02 -8.21 -7.47
C THR A 144 -1.33 -7.49 -7.31
N PRO A 145 -2.18 -7.89 -6.35
CA PRO A 145 -3.47 -7.23 -6.13
C PRO A 145 -3.36 -5.72 -5.89
N HIS A 146 -2.29 -5.22 -5.28
CA HIS A 146 -2.06 -3.79 -5.09
C HIS A 146 -0.62 -3.47 -4.71
N ASP A 147 -0.17 -2.31 -5.15
CA ASP A 147 1.05 -1.66 -4.65
C ASP A 147 0.69 -0.45 -3.76
N LEU A 148 -0.49 0.16 -3.98
CA LEU A 148 -1.00 1.32 -3.25
C LEU A 148 -2.49 1.13 -2.95
N ALA A 149 -2.92 1.53 -1.76
CA ALA A 149 -4.33 1.56 -1.43
C ALA A 149 -4.72 2.84 -0.69
N PHE A 150 -5.99 3.19 -0.80
CA PHE A 150 -6.61 4.33 -0.11
C PHE A 150 -7.83 3.85 0.67
N VAL A 151 -8.04 4.36 1.87
CA VAL A 151 -9.24 4.10 2.68
C VAL A 151 -9.75 5.40 3.28
N ALA A 152 -11.06 5.53 3.38
CA ALA A 152 -11.72 6.68 3.97
C ALA A 152 -11.43 6.78 5.47
N GLY A 153 -11.26 8.01 5.94
CA GLY A 153 -11.19 8.35 7.35
C GLY A 153 -11.56 9.82 7.57
N PRO A 154 -11.65 10.27 8.83
CA PRO A 154 -12.02 11.65 9.16
C PRO A 154 -10.94 12.67 8.80
N ARG A 155 -9.70 12.23 8.53
CA ARG A 155 -8.55 13.06 8.17
C ARG A 155 -7.49 12.24 7.44
N MET A 156 -6.55 12.92 6.79
CA MET A 156 -5.39 12.28 6.17
C MET A 156 -4.48 11.58 7.21
N GLY A 157 -3.86 10.46 6.84
CA GLY A 157 -2.88 9.75 7.67
C GLY A 157 -2.39 8.44 7.06
N LEU A 158 -1.46 7.77 7.76
CA LEU A 158 -1.04 6.41 7.42
C LEU A 158 -1.95 5.41 8.12
N HIS A 159 -2.57 4.50 7.36
CA HIS A 159 -3.28 3.38 7.94
C HIS A 159 -2.32 2.25 8.31
N HIS A 160 -1.48 1.79 7.38
CA HIS A 160 -0.38 0.86 7.63
C HIS A 160 0.65 0.85 6.48
N ILE A 161 1.81 0.25 6.74
CA ILE A 161 2.75 -0.27 5.72
C ILE A 161 2.79 -1.80 5.81
N ALA A 162 2.91 -2.48 4.68
CA ALA A 162 2.83 -3.94 4.63
C ALA A 162 4.11 -4.59 4.10
N PHE A 163 4.40 -5.78 4.61
CA PHE A 163 5.58 -6.56 4.25
C PHE A 163 5.19 -7.94 3.75
N PHE A 164 5.72 -8.35 2.61
CA PHE A 164 5.36 -9.62 1.95
C PHE A 164 5.97 -10.83 2.66
N LEU A 165 5.19 -11.90 2.74
CA LEU A 165 5.56 -13.27 3.14
C LEU A 165 5.01 -14.26 2.10
N ASP A 166 5.62 -15.45 1.99
CA ASP A 166 5.20 -16.42 0.98
C ASP A 166 3.85 -17.08 1.30
N SER A 167 3.60 -17.45 2.55
CA SER A 167 2.51 -18.37 2.89
C SER A 167 1.80 -18.13 4.22
N TRP A 168 0.63 -18.75 4.38
CA TRP A 168 -0.09 -18.87 5.65
C TRP A 168 0.76 -19.42 6.81
N ASN A 169 1.71 -20.32 6.51
CA ASN A 169 2.61 -20.84 7.54
C ASN A 169 3.59 -19.76 8.02
N ASP A 170 3.98 -18.83 7.16
CA ASP A 170 4.85 -17.72 7.52
C ASP A 170 4.09 -16.66 8.33
N ILE A 171 2.78 -16.51 8.08
CA ILE A 171 1.87 -15.76 8.96
C ILE A 171 1.85 -16.38 10.37
N LEU A 172 1.69 -17.70 10.48
CA LEU A 172 1.77 -18.37 11.79
C LEU A 172 3.11 -18.11 12.49
N LYS A 173 4.24 -18.30 11.78
CA LYS A 173 5.58 -18.01 12.29
C LYS A 173 5.71 -16.55 12.74
N ALA A 174 5.19 -15.60 11.97
CA ALA A 174 5.22 -14.18 12.30
C ALA A 174 4.45 -13.88 13.60
N ALA A 175 3.26 -14.48 13.79
CA ALA A 175 2.50 -14.36 15.03
C ALA A 175 3.27 -14.92 16.24
N ASP A 176 3.93 -16.06 16.09
CA ASP A 176 4.77 -16.66 17.15
C ASP A 176 5.94 -15.73 17.53
N VAL A 177 6.57 -15.10 16.53
CA VAL A 177 7.64 -14.11 16.75
C VAL A 177 7.10 -12.92 17.53
N MET A 178 5.95 -12.36 17.12
CA MET A 178 5.29 -11.25 17.81
C MET A 178 4.96 -11.60 19.27
N GLY A 179 4.51 -12.83 19.54
CA GLY A 179 4.26 -13.33 20.90
C GLY A 179 5.53 -13.43 21.76
N LYS A 180 6.67 -13.82 21.16
CA LYS A 180 7.99 -13.85 21.81
C LYS A 180 8.52 -12.45 22.10
N THR A 181 8.33 -11.50 21.19
CA THR A 181 8.83 -10.12 21.31
C THR A 181 7.86 -9.18 22.03
N LYS A 182 6.67 -9.66 22.43
CA LYS A 182 5.61 -8.86 23.07
C LYS A 182 5.16 -7.69 22.19
N THR A 183 5.14 -7.90 20.88
CA THR A 183 4.60 -6.93 19.92
C THR A 183 3.11 -6.75 20.15
N LYS A 184 2.62 -5.50 20.11
CA LYS A 184 1.19 -5.21 20.23
C LYS A 184 0.49 -5.59 18.92
N ILE A 185 -0.29 -6.66 18.95
CA ILE A 185 -1.14 -7.10 17.83
C ILE A 185 -2.43 -6.28 17.82
N ASP A 186 -2.82 -5.84 16.63
CA ASP A 186 -4.11 -5.17 16.37
C ASP A 186 -5.15 -6.20 15.90
N VAL A 187 -4.78 -7.00 14.90
CA VAL A 187 -5.61 -8.08 14.35
C VAL A 187 -4.77 -9.34 14.24
N ALA A 188 -5.23 -10.40 14.90
CA ALA A 188 -4.62 -11.73 14.86
C ALA A 188 -4.68 -12.35 13.45
N PRO A 189 -3.92 -13.43 13.17
CA PRO A 189 -3.91 -14.09 11.86
C PRO A 189 -5.30 -14.30 11.26
N THR A 190 -5.54 -13.71 10.09
CA THR A 190 -6.80 -13.84 9.34
C THR A 190 -6.56 -13.65 7.85
N ARG A 191 -7.62 -13.66 7.04
CA ARG A 191 -7.56 -13.45 5.60
C ARG A 191 -8.36 -12.21 5.21
N HIS A 192 -7.81 -11.41 4.30
CA HIS A 192 -8.55 -10.37 3.61
C HIS A 192 -9.47 -10.97 2.55
N GLY A 193 -10.73 -10.52 2.48
CA GLY A 193 -11.62 -10.87 1.38
C GLY A 193 -11.11 -10.22 0.10
N VAL A 194 -10.90 -8.90 0.18
CA VAL A 194 -10.12 -8.12 -0.78
C VAL A 194 -8.73 -8.73 -0.89
N THR A 195 -8.20 -8.87 -2.11
CA THR A 195 -6.89 -9.48 -2.44
C THR A 195 -6.76 -10.98 -2.20
N ARG A 196 -7.52 -11.55 -1.25
CA ARG A 196 -7.38 -12.93 -0.73
C ARG A 196 -6.12 -13.14 0.11
N GLY A 197 -5.31 -12.11 0.31
CA GLY A 197 -4.08 -12.16 1.08
C GLY A 197 -4.32 -12.45 2.55
N GLU A 198 -3.32 -13.06 3.15
CA GLU A 198 -3.35 -13.52 4.53
C GLU A 198 -2.57 -12.54 5.39
N THR A 199 -3.07 -12.20 6.57
CA THR A 199 -2.63 -10.96 7.23
C THR A 199 -2.51 -11.08 8.74
N ILE A 200 -1.64 -10.24 9.30
CA ILE A 200 -1.63 -9.82 10.70
C ILE A 200 -1.44 -8.30 10.71
N TYR A 201 -2.28 -7.59 11.47
CA TYR A 201 -2.01 -6.19 11.80
C TYR A 201 -1.39 -6.08 13.19
N PHE A 202 -0.36 -5.25 13.31
CA PHE A 202 0.37 -5.03 14.56
C PHE A 202 1.00 -3.63 14.59
N PHE A 203 1.51 -3.20 15.73
CA PHE A 203 2.10 -1.87 15.88
C PHE A 203 3.61 -1.91 16.11
N ASP A 204 4.31 -0.94 15.54
CA ASP A 204 5.65 -0.58 15.98
C ASP A 204 5.62 0.09 17.38
N PRO A 205 6.77 0.28 18.05
CA PRO A 205 6.81 0.93 19.36
C PRO A 205 6.34 2.39 19.41
N SER A 206 6.24 3.06 18.25
CA SER A 206 5.78 4.44 18.10
C SER A 206 4.29 4.55 17.75
N GLY A 207 3.60 3.41 17.60
CA GLY A 207 2.19 3.28 17.28
C GLY A 207 1.86 3.32 15.78
N ASN A 208 2.83 3.23 14.87
CA ASN A 208 2.52 3.03 13.45
C ASN A 208 2.07 1.58 13.25
N ARG A 209 0.98 1.37 12.52
CA ARG A 209 0.52 0.03 12.19
C ARG A 209 1.35 -0.53 11.03
N ASN A 210 1.72 -1.78 11.18
CA ASN A 210 2.37 -2.59 10.17
C ASN A 210 1.48 -3.80 9.83
N GLU A 211 1.76 -4.38 8.69
CA GLU A 211 1.14 -5.62 8.22
C GLU A 211 2.22 -6.61 7.78
N THR A 212 2.03 -7.89 8.12
CA THR A 212 2.64 -8.98 7.37
C THR A 212 1.57 -9.57 6.46
N PHE A 213 1.77 -9.50 5.15
CA PHE A 213 0.84 -9.92 4.11
C PHE A 213 1.40 -11.14 3.38
N ALA A 214 0.63 -12.22 3.25
CA ALA A 214 1.10 -13.45 2.64
C ALA A 214 0.29 -13.92 1.44
N GLY A 215 1.03 -14.46 0.48
CA GLY A 215 0.53 -15.02 -0.77
C GLY A 215 0.23 -13.97 -1.83
N LEU A 216 0.35 -14.37 -3.11
CA LEU A 216 -0.01 -13.49 -4.23
C LEU A 216 -1.50 -13.12 -4.23
N GLY A 217 -2.36 -14.01 -3.74
CA GLY A 217 -3.81 -13.87 -3.83
C GLY A 217 -4.36 -14.16 -5.24
N TYR A 218 -4.10 -13.27 -6.20
CA TYR A 218 -4.38 -13.48 -7.61
C TYR A 218 -3.48 -12.59 -8.49
N LEU A 219 -3.35 -12.97 -9.77
CA LEU A 219 -2.66 -12.16 -10.75
C LEU A 219 -3.55 -10.98 -11.18
N ALA A 220 -3.18 -9.76 -10.77
CA ALA A 220 -3.87 -8.56 -11.21
C ALA A 220 -3.54 -8.27 -12.68
N GLN A 221 -4.57 -7.94 -13.47
CA GLN A 221 -4.45 -7.61 -14.89
C GLN A 221 -5.37 -6.44 -15.22
N ARG A 222 -5.00 -5.64 -16.22
CA ARG A 222 -5.76 -4.45 -16.63
C ARG A 222 -7.11 -4.76 -17.28
N ASP A 223 -7.23 -5.94 -17.89
CA ASP A 223 -8.46 -6.46 -18.50
C ASP A 223 -9.31 -7.27 -17.51
N ARG A 224 -8.81 -7.53 -16.29
CA ARG A 224 -9.58 -8.17 -15.23
C ARG A 224 -10.65 -7.21 -14.72
N PRO A 225 -11.91 -7.66 -14.55
CA PRO A 225 -12.93 -6.85 -13.91
C PRO A 225 -12.53 -6.38 -12.51
N VAL A 226 -12.84 -5.13 -12.19
CA VAL A 226 -12.66 -4.57 -10.84
C VAL A 226 -13.55 -5.35 -9.87
N THR A 227 -12.95 -5.93 -8.83
CA THR A 227 -13.72 -6.58 -7.76
C THR A 227 -14.34 -5.52 -6.87
N THR A 228 -15.66 -5.55 -6.69
CA THR A 228 -16.39 -4.57 -5.89
C THR A 228 -16.98 -5.25 -4.67
N TRP A 229 -16.71 -4.67 -3.50
CA TRP A 229 -17.33 -5.03 -2.23
C TRP A 229 -18.33 -3.93 -1.87
N ASP A 230 -19.59 -4.30 -1.67
CA ASP A 230 -20.61 -3.36 -1.21
C ASP A 230 -20.58 -3.18 0.31
N GLU A 231 -21.27 -2.15 0.80
CA GLU A 231 -21.36 -1.82 2.22
C GLU A 231 -21.83 -3.00 3.09
N SER A 232 -22.72 -3.86 2.58
CA SER A 232 -23.24 -5.01 3.33
C SER A 232 -22.24 -6.16 3.49
N HIS A 233 -21.20 -6.21 2.64
CA HIS A 233 -20.11 -7.19 2.70
C HIS A 233 -18.75 -6.58 3.07
N MET A 234 -18.71 -5.28 3.40
CA MET A 234 -17.46 -4.56 3.71
C MET A 234 -16.65 -5.24 4.81
N GLY A 235 -17.31 -5.73 5.86
CA GLY A 235 -16.63 -6.47 6.95
C GLY A 235 -15.89 -7.70 6.46
N SER A 236 -16.50 -8.51 5.59
CA SER A 236 -15.86 -9.68 4.97
C SER A 236 -14.83 -9.31 3.90
N GLY A 237 -14.97 -8.12 3.31
CA GLY A 237 -13.94 -7.55 2.43
C GLY A 237 -12.64 -7.33 3.17
N ILE A 238 -12.69 -6.81 4.40
CA ILE A 238 -11.49 -6.58 5.21
C ILE A 238 -11.10 -7.81 6.02
N PHE A 239 -12.00 -8.42 6.79
CA PHE A 239 -11.69 -9.57 7.65
C PHE A 239 -12.61 -10.75 7.30
N TYR A 240 -12.23 -11.49 6.25
CA TYR A 240 -13.08 -12.48 5.61
C TYR A 240 -13.61 -13.56 6.55
N HIS A 241 -12.79 -14.03 7.49
CA HIS A 241 -13.17 -15.12 8.39
C HIS A 241 -14.24 -14.72 9.41
N THR A 242 -14.32 -13.43 9.77
CA THR A 242 -15.26 -12.95 10.81
C THR A 242 -16.42 -12.16 10.23
N GLY A 243 -16.19 -11.43 9.12
CA GLY A 243 -17.15 -10.47 8.59
C GLY A 243 -17.33 -9.24 9.49
N GLU A 244 -16.52 -9.08 10.52
CA GLU A 244 -16.64 -8.03 11.54
C GLU A 244 -15.49 -7.02 11.40
N MET A 245 -15.83 -5.73 11.27
CA MET A 245 -14.86 -4.65 11.32
C MET A 245 -14.34 -4.47 12.75
N VAL A 246 -13.02 -4.39 12.91
CA VAL A 246 -12.40 -4.08 14.21
C VAL A 246 -12.53 -2.58 14.47
N ALA A 247 -13.05 -2.22 15.65
CA ALA A 247 -13.12 -0.82 16.06
C ALA A 247 -11.71 -0.27 16.30
N SER A 248 -11.39 0.84 15.63
CA SER A 248 -10.12 1.59 15.80
C SER A 248 -10.14 2.51 17.00
#